data_AF-A0A1W2EJ42-F1
#
_entry.id   AF-A0A1W2EJ42-F1
#
_cell.length_a   1.000
_cell.length_b   1.000
_cell.length_c   1.000
_cell.angle_alpha   90.00
_cell.angle_beta   90.00
_cell.angle_gamma   90.00
#
_symmetry.space_group_name_H-M   'P 1'
#
loop_
_entity.id
_entity.type
_entity.pdbx_description
1 polymer ?
#
loop_
_entity_poly.entity_id
_entity_poly.type
_entity_poly.pdbx_seq_one_letter_code
_entity_poly.pdbx_strand_id
1 'polypeptide(L)' 'MTLSELFLWPGTKACERLGVDPEGEAALIRWMVNTLVYLVASLLVVWVIVA' A
#
# COMPACT_ATOMS: atom_id res chain seq x y z
N MET A 1 7.78 -1.95 -15.14
CA MET A 1 6.82 -1.88 -14.04
C MET A 1 5.41 -1.97 -14.59
N THR A 2 4.60 -2.88 -14.06
CA THR A 2 3.16 -2.96 -14.38
C THR A 2 2.38 -1.92 -13.57
N LEU A 3 1.19 -1.51 -14.02
CA LEU A 3 0.31 -0.61 -13.24
C LEU A 3 -0.01 -1.17 -11.85
N SER A 4 -0.14 -2.49 -11.74
CA SER A 4 -0.30 -3.21 -10.48
C SER A 4 0.88 -3.05 -9.53
N GLU A 5 2.12 -3.10 -10.04
CA GLU A 5 3.31 -2.91 -9.20
C GLU A 5 3.42 -1.47 -8.68
N LEU A 6 3.03 -0.49 -9.49
CA LEU A 6 3.00 0.90 -9.05
C LEU A 6 1.97 1.09 -7.93
N PHE A 7 0.80 0.46 -8.06
CA PHE A 7 -0.25 0.53 -7.05
C PHE A 7 0.12 -0.21 -5.75
N LEU A 8 0.89 -1.31 -5.83
CA LEU A 8 1.34 -2.09 -4.68
C LEU A 8 2.64 -1.55 -4.06
N TRP A 9 3.27 -0.54 -4.65
CA TRP A 9 4.57 0.01 -4.25
C TRP A 9 4.67 0.39 -2.76
N PRO A 10 3.67 1.03 -2.12
CA PRO A 10 3.73 1.35 -0.69
C PRO A 10 3.95 0.09 0.18
N GLY A 11 3.20 -0.97 -0.12
CA GLY A 11 3.33 -2.27 0.56
C GLY A 11 4.69 -2.92 0.27
N THR A 12 5.13 -2.91 -1.00
CA THR A 12 6.45 -3.45 -1.39
C THR A 12 7.59 -2.76 -0.66
N LYS A 13 7.54 -1.43 -0.53
CA LYS A 13 8.54 -0.67 0.23
C LYS A 13 8.54 -0.96 1.72
N ALA A 14 7.37 -1.24 2.31
CA ALA A 14 7.29 -1.65 3.70
C ALA A 14 7.90 -3.04 3.92
N CYS A 15 7.60 -4.00 3.04
CA CYS A 15 8.22 -5.33 3.06
C CYS A 15 9.75 -5.26 2.89
N GLU A 16 10.25 -4.48 1.94
CA GLU A 16 11.69 -4.25 1.74
C GLU A 16 12.37 -3.70 3.00
N ARG A 17 11.74 -2.74 3.69
CA ARG A 17 12.28 -2.19 4.95
C ARG A 17 12.31 -3.18 6.09
N LEU A 18 11.37 -4.13 6.09
CA LEU A 18 11.30 -5.21 7.08
C LEU A 18 12.25 -6.37 6.73
N GLY A 19 12.95 -6.32 5.59
CA GLY A 19 13.85 -7.38 5.14
C GLY A 19 13.12 -8.66 4.71
N VAL A 20 11.83 -8.55 4.35
CA VAL A 20 11.00 -9.70 3.96
C VAL A 20 10.67 -9.66 2.48
N ASP A 21 10.52 -10.84 1.87
CA ASP A 21 10.14 -10.97 0.47
C ASP A 21 8.67 -10.55 0.24
N PRO A 22 8.40 -9.46 -0.50
CA PRO A 22 7.06 -8.92 -0.75
C PRO A 22 6.15 -9.83 -1.58
N GLU A 23 6.69 -10.78 -2.34
CA GLU A 23 5.91 -11.65 -3.24
C GLU A 23 5.60 -13.03 -2.66
N GLY A 24 6.40 -13.48 -1.68
CA GLY A 24 6.19 -14.71 -0.93
C GLY A 24 5.24 -14.56 0.26
N GLU A 25 5.65 -15.06 1.44
CA GLU A 25 4.81 -15.10 2.64
C GLU A 25 4.39 -13.71 3.16
N ALA A 26 5.12 -12.65 2.81
CA ALA A 26 4.77 -11.28 3.19
C ALA A 26 3.74 -10.61 2.26
N ALA A 27 3.16 -11.33 1.30
CA ALA A 27 2.10 -10.80 0.43
C ALA A 27 0.90 -10.26 1.23
N LEU A 28 0.59 -10.86 2.40
CA LEU A 28 -0.45 -10.36 3.31
C LEU A 28 -0.08 -9.00 3.90
N ILE A 29 1.17 -8.85 4.37
CA ILE A 29 1.69 -7.58 4.92
C ILE A 29 1.69 -6.52 3.84
N ARG A 30 2.15 -6.87 2.63
CA ARG A 30 2.12 -5.99 1.46
C ARG A 30 0.71 -5.47 1.19
N TRP A 31 -0.29 -6.35 1.18
CA TRP A 31 -1.69 -5.98 0.95
C TRP A 31 -2.27 -5.12 2.08
N MET A 32 -2.00 -5.48 3.34
CA MET A 32 -2.47 -4.71 4.51
C MET A 32 -1.96 -3.28 4.50
N VAL A 33 -0.64 -3.09 4.29
CA VAL A 33 -0.03 -1.75 4.22
C VAL A 33 -0.65 -0.94 3.09
N ASN A 34 -0.83 -1.55 1.92
CA ASN A 34 -1.39 -0.86 0.77
C ASN A 34 -2.83 -0.40 1.03
N THR A 35 -3.64 -1.26 1.64
CA THR A 35 -5.02 -0.96 2.00
C THR A 35 -5.10 0.20 2.99
N LEU A 36 -4.24 0.22 4.02
CA LEU A 36 -4.19 1.32 4.99
C LEU A 36 -3.78 2.65 4.33
N VAL A 37 -2.78 2.64 3.45
CA VAL A 37 -2.34 3.84 2.73
C VAL A 37 -3.47 4.40 1.87
N TYR A 38 -4.14 3.56 1.09
CA TYR A 38 -5.24 4.02 0.24
C TYR A 38 -6.50 4.40 1.02
N LEU A 39 -6.76 3.75 2.16
CA LEU A 39 -7.85 4.15 3.05
C LEU A 39 -7.63 5.58 3.55
N VAL A 40 -6.45 5.86 4.12
CA VAL A 40 -6.13 7.20 4.63
C VAL A 40 -6.16 8.24 3.51
N ALA A 41 -5.54 7.95 2.36
CA ALA A 41 -5.56 8.86 1.22
C ALA A 41 -6.99 9.14 0.73
N SER A 42 -7.84 8.12 0.64
CA SER A 42 -9.22 8.27 0.19
C SER A 42 -10.07 9.06 1.20
N LEU A 43 -9.88 8.82 2.50
CA LEU A 43 -10.56 9.58 3.54
C LEU A 43 -10.16 11.06 3.53
N LEU A 44 -8.88 11.37 3.31
CA LEU A 44 -8.41 12.74 3.14
C LEU A 44 -9.03 13.42 1.91
N VAL A 45 -9.12 12.69 0.79
CA VAL A 45 -9.79 13.19 -0.42
C VAL A 45 -11.25 13.50 -0.14
N VAL A 46 -12.00 12.57 0.47
CA VAL A 46 -13.42 12.79 0.82
C VAL A 46 -13.57 13.96 1.78
N TRP A 47 -12.70 14.07 2.79
CA TRP A 47 -12.71 15.20 3.71
C TRP A 47 -12.57 16.53 2.98
N VAL A 48 -11.57 16.67 2.10
CA VAL A 48 -11.32 17.91 1.35
C VAL A 48 -12.49 18.26 0.43
N ILE A 49 -13.18 17.26 -0.13
CA ILE A 49 -14.35 17.49 -1.00
C ILE A 49 -15.58 17.95 -0.21
N VAL A 50 -15.76 17.43 1.01
CA VAL A 50 -16.96 17.66 1.82
C VAL A 50 -16.84 18.86 2.77
N ALA A 51 -15.62 19.22 3.18
CA ALA A 51 -15.33 20.35 4.08
C ALA A 51 -15.55 21.72 3.42
#